data_AF-A0A926BMQ2-F1
#
_entry.id   AF-A0A926BMQ2-F1
#
_cell.length_a   1.000
_cell.length_b   1.000
_cell.length_c   1.000
_cell.angle_alpha   90.00
_cell.angle_beta   90.00
_cell.angle_gamma   90.00
#
_symmetry.space_group_name_H-M   'P 1'
#
loop_
_entity.id
_entity.type
_entity.pdbx_description
1 polymer ?
#
loop_
_entity_poly.entity_id
_entity_poly.type
_entity_poly.pdbx_seq_one_letter_code
_entity_poly.pdbx_strand_id
1 'polypeptide(L)' 'MEAESRDLLTVEQAANYLQLSQSSIRSYIRQGKLRAFRVAGKRKVLIPKDELLKLLEPARADFEVIEAG' A
#
# COMPACT_ATOMS: atom_id res chain seq x y z
N MET A 1 -4.15 -3.13 24.66
CA MET A 1 -3.29 -3.03 23.46
C MET A 1 -3.74 -4.12 22.52
N GLU A 2 -4.88 -3.90 21.86
CA GLU A 2 -5.35 -4.80 20.82
C GLU A 2 -4.42 -4.63 19.62
N ALA A 3 -3.96 -5.74 19.07
CA ALA A 3 -3.16 -5.77 17.87
C ALA A 3 -3.80 -4.83 16.84
N GLU A 4 -3.12 -3.73 16.50
CA GLU A 4 -3.35 -3.02 15.25
C GLU A 4 -3.45 -4.12 14.20
N SER A 5 -4.68 -4.40 13.78
CA SER A 5 -4.94 -5.38 12.76
C SER A 5 -4.23 -4.82 11.55
N ARG A 6 -3.02 -5.30 11.30
CA ARG A 6 -2.27 -4.93 10.10
C ARG A 6 -3.20 -5.36 8.99
N ASP A 7 -3.88 -4.39 8.38
CA ASP A 7 -4.78 -4.61 7.26
C ASP A 7 -3.91 -5.14 6.12
N LEU A 8 -3.74 -6.46 6.10
CA LEU A 8 -2.89 -7.18 5.17
C LEU A 8 -3.74 -7.57 3.97
N LEU A 9 -3.48 -6.90 2.87
CA LEU A 9 -4.21 -7.06 1.62
C LEU A 9 -3.47 -8.02 0.70
N THR A 10 -4.19 -8.86 -0.02
CA THR A 10 -3.63 -9.61 -1.15
C THR A 10 -3.24 -8.66 -2.28
N VAL A 11 -2.48 -9.15 -3.27
CA VAL A 11 -2.19 -8.39 -4.51
C VAL A 11 -3.46 -7.90 -5.20
N GLU A 12 -4.50 -8.73 -5.23
CA GLU A 12 -5.80 -8.37 -5.83
C GLU A 12 -6.51 -7.28 -5.03
N GLN A 13 -6.57 -7.43 -3.70
CA GLN A 13 -7.18 -6.42 -2.84
C GLN A 13 -6.44 -5.08 -2.91
N ALA A 14 -5.11 -5.10 -2.93
CA ALA A 14 -4.28 -3.90 -3.10
C ALA A 14 -4.50 -3.23 -4.46
N ALA A 15 -4.61 -4.02 -5.53
CA ALA A 15 -4.90 -3.53 -6.87
C ALA A 15 -6.27 -2.83 -6.91
N ASN A 16 -7.30 -3.46 -6.33
CA ASN A 16 -8.63 -2.87 -6.23
C ASN A 16 -8.63 -1.60 -5.36
N TYR A 17 -7.86 -1.60 -4.26
CA TYR A 17 -7.78 -0.47 -3.33
C TYR A 17 -7.22 0.80 -3.99
N LEU A 18 -6.15 0.68 -4.78
CA LEU A 18 -5.54 1.81 -5.49
C LEU A 18 -6.08 2.00 -6.91
N GLN A 19 -7.07 1.19 -7.33
CA GLN A 19 -7.58 1.14 -8.70
C GLN A 19 -6.47 0.92 -9.77
N LEU A 20 -5.52 0.04 -9.46
CA LEU A 20 -4.43 -0.36 -10.35
C LEU A 20 -4.62 -1.79 -10.83
N SER A 21 -3.82 -2.22 -11.80
CA SER A 21 -3.73 -3.63 -12.18
C SER A 21 -2.91 -4.43 -11.16
N GLN A 22 -3.22 -5.73 -11.02
CA GLN A 22 -2.40 -6.66 -10.22
C GLN A 22 -0.94 -6.73 -10.72
N SER A 23 -0.71 -6.54 -12.02
CA SER A 23 0.63 -6.50 -12.60
C SER A 23 1.43 -5.28 -12.14
N SER A 24 0.79 -4.12 -11.97
CA SER A 24 1.42 -2.90 -11.43
C SER A 24 1.88 -3.13 -9.99
N ILE A 25 0.99 -3.67 -9.15
CA ILE A 25 1.32 -4.01 -7.75
C ILE A 25 2.52 -4.98 -7.67
N ARG A 26 2.52 -6.05 -8.48
CA ARG A 26 3.65 -7.00 -8.55
C ARG A 26 4.94 -6.33 -9.02
N SER A 27 4.84 -5.39 -9.97
CA SER A 27 5.99 -4.62 -10.45
C SER A 27 6.59 -3.76 -9.34
N TYR A 28 5.76 -3.06 -8.56
CA TYR A 28 6.24 -2.26 -7.42
C TYR A 28 6.92 -3.11 -6.34
N ILE A 29 6.38 -4.29 -6.04
CA ILE A 29 7.02 -5.23 -5.10
C ILE A 29 8.38 -5.69 -5.65
N ARG A 30 8.44 -6.09 -6.92
CA ARG A 30 9.69 -6.54 -7.57
C ARG A 30 10.75 -5.43 -7.62
N GLN A 31 10.33 -4.18 -7.79
CA GLN A 31 11.20 -3.00 -7.80
C GLN A 31 11.62 -2.55 -6.38
N GLY A 32 11.07 -3.15 -5.32
CA GLY A 32 11.33 -2.72 -3.94
C GLY A 32 10.61 -1.43 -3.53
N LYS A 33 9.71 -0.90 -4.36
CA LYS A 33 8.90 0.29 -4.07
C LYS A 33 7.76 0.04 -3.08
N LEU A 34 7.40 -1.22 -2.89
CA LEU A 34 6.30 -1.64 -2.03
C LEU A 34 6.72 -2.84 -1.20
N ARG A 35 6.78 -2.67 0.13
CA ARG A 35 7.06 -3.79 1.04
C ARG A 35 5.90 -4.79 1.05
N ALA A 36 6.23 -6.07 0.93
CA ALA A 36 5.25 -7.15 0.99
C ALA A 36 5.82 -8.38 1.68
N PHE A 37 4.93 -9.22 2.22
CA PHE A 37 5.27 -10.45 2.91
C PHE A 37 4.74 -11.66 2.15
N ARG A 38 5.56 -12.69 2.00
CA ARG A 38 5.10 -13.99 1.51
C ARG A 38 4.64 -14.85 2.68
N VAL A 39 3.49 -15.48 2.56
CA VAL A 39 3.03 -16.46 3.54
C VAL A 39 3.89 -17.71 3.42
N ALA A 40 4.51 -18.15 4.52
CA ALA A 40 5.38 -19.32 4.54
C ALA A 40 4.68 -20.55 3.93
N GLY A 41 5.40 -21.27 3.06
CA GLY A 41 4.89 -22.45 2.37
C GLY A 41 3.80 -22.17 1.31
N LYS A 42 3.43 -20.92 1.04
CA LYS A 42 2.41 -20.55 0.05
C LYS A 42 2.96 -19.56 -0.98
N ARG A 43 2.39 -19.59 -2.18
CA ARG A 43 2.62 -18.55 -3.22
C ARG A 43 1.80 -17.28 -2.98
N LYS A 44 1.24 -17.10 -1.78
CA LYS A 44 0.41 -15.96 -1.39
C LYS A 44 1.29 -14.82 -0.87
N VAL A 45 1.01 -13.61 -1.36
CA VAL A 45 1.67 -12.37 -0.93
C VAL A 45 0.64 -11.48 -0.25
N LEU A 46 1.05 -10.86 0.85
CA LEU A 46 0.28 -9.95 1.68
C LEU A 46 1.01 -8.61 1.78
N ILE A 47 0.26 -7.52 1.66
CA ILE A 47 0.77 -6.15 1.60
C ILE A 47 0.09 -5.37 2.73
N PRO A 48 0.86 -4.73 3.62
CA PRO A 48 0.30 -3.80 4.59
C PRO A 48 -0.39 -2.63 3.90
N LYS A 49 -1.60 -2.27 4.33
CA LYS A 49 -2.36 -1.16 3.76
C LYS A 49 -1.66 0.20 3.91
N ASP A 50 -0.97 0.44 5.01
CA ASP A 50 -0.15 1.64 5.24
C ASP A 50 0.98 1.78 4.20
N GLU A 51 1.55 0.65 3.78
CA GLU A 51 2.54 0.63 2.70
C GLU A 51 1.96 1.07 1.36
N LEU A 52 0.69 0.73 1.06
CA LEU A 52 0.02 1.19 -0.16
C LEU A 52 -0.19 2.71 -0.17
N LEU A 53 -0.47 3.30 0.99
CA LEU A 53 -0.67 4.75 1.10
C LEU A 53 0.59 5.54 0.75
N LYS A 54 1.79 4.96 0.93
CA LYS A 54 3.06 5.59 0.55
C LYS A 54 3.24 5.76 -0.96
N LEU A 55 2.44 5.08 -1.78
CA LEU A 55 2.43 5.26 -3.23
C LEU A 55 1.58 6.46 -3.67
N LEU A 56 0.82 7.06 -2.76
CA LEU A 56 -0.05 8.19 -3.07
C LEU A 56 0.69 9.50 -2.87
N GLU A 57 0.50 10.39 -3.83
CA GLU A 57 0.94 11.78 -3.77
C GLU A 57 -0.29 12.68 -3.76
N PRO A 58 -0.23 13.86 -3.11
CA PRO A 58 -1.34 14.80 -3.11
C PRO A 58 -1.64 15.27 -4.54
N ALA A 59 -2.92 15.26 -4.92
CA ALA A 59 -3.36 15.70 -6.26
C ALA A 59 -3.20 17.22 -6.47
N ARG A 60 -3.05 18.00 -5.39
CA ARG A 60 -2.72 19.43 -5.41
C ARG A 60 -1.69 19.69 -4.30
N ALA A 61 -0.54 20.22 -4.67
CA ALA A 61 0.55 20.52 -3.75
C ALA A 61 0.38 21.85 -2.99
N ASP A 62 -0.61 22.67 -3.38
CA ASP A 62 -0.68 24.08 -2.99
C ASP A 62 -1.54 24.36 -1.74
N PHE A 63 -1.88 23.34 -0.93
CA PHE A 63 -2.45 23.60 0.39
C PHE A 63 -1.33 24.02 1.33
N GLU A 64 -0.92 25.29 1.23
CA GLU A 64 -0.16 25.95 2.27
C GLU A 64 -0.93 25.78 3.60
N VAL A 65 -0.19 25.26 4.58
CA VAL A 65 -0.66 25.07 5.95
C VAL A 65 -1.17 26.41 6.44
N ILE A 66 -2.49 26.54 6.63
CA ILE A 66 -3.05 27.66 7.37
C ILE A 66 -2.61 27.44 8.81
N GLU A 67 -1.48 28.05 9.19
CA GLU A 67 -1.13 28.19 10.59
C GLU A 67 -2.24 29.00 11.26
N ALA A 68 -2.98 28.35 12.15
CA ALA A 68 -3.90 29.02 13.05
C ALA A 68 -3.06 29.89 13.99
N GLY A 69 -3.14 31.20 13.78
CA GLY A 69 -2.64 32.22 14.72
C GLY A 69 -3.45 32.29 16.01
#